data_AF-A0A9Q0YHT7-F1
#
_entry.id   AF-A0A9Q0YHT7-F1
#
_cell.length_a   1.000
_cell.length_b   1.000
_cell.length_c   1.000
_cell.angle_alpha   90.00
_cell.angle_beta   90.00
_cell.angle_gamma   90.00
#
_symmetry.space_group_name_H-M   'P 1'
#
loop_
_entity.id
_entity.type
_entity.pdbx_description
1 polymer ?
#
loop_
_entity_poly.entity_id
_entity_poly.type
_entity_poly.pdbx_seq_one_letter_code
_entity_poly.pdbx_strand_id
1 'polypeptide(L)'
;MSIKSNEIVEMVVSPRIHASQIAYLKVLVEEYLEERTYLFPNVSLRPKYNFLSHFHWLITMFGPLIRLWTMRFDSKDSFFKRCARYSQNFINITSTLTEKHQLLQGFYSNGQLFPEKMKLLKGIPFHLDL
;
A
#
# COMPACT_ATOMS: atom_id res chain seq x y z
N MET A 1 5.37 16.06 19.23
CA MET A 1 5.80 14.76 18.67
C MET A 1 7.31 14.73 18.79
N SER A 2 7.92 13.75 19.46
CA SER A 2 9.39 13.73 19.68
C SER A 2 10.11 13.59 18.33
N ILE A 3 11.24 14.28 18.15
CA ILE A 3 12.01 14.34 16.90
C ILE A 3 12.37 12.93 16.40
N LYS A 4 12.80 12.03 17.30
CA LYS A 4 13.13 10.63 16.99
C LYS A 4 11.94 9.85 16.40
N SER A 5 10.71 10.13 16.86
CA SER A 5 9.52 9.45 16.37
C SER A 5 9.23 9.79 14.90
N ASN A 6 9.54 11.01 14.45
CA ASN A 6 9.34 11.41 13.06
C ASN A 6 10.35 10.71 12.16
N GLU A 7 11.61 10.67 12.57
CA GLU A 7 12.69 10.02 11.83
C GLU A 7 12.46 8.52 11.65
N ILE A 8 11.99 7.82 12.70
CA ILE A 8 11.56 6.42 12.60
C ILE A 8 10.46 6.26 11.55
N VAL A 9 9.45 7.13 11.56
CA VAL A 9 8.33 7.07 10.62
C VAL A 9 8.81 7.31 9.19
N GLU A 10 9.66 8.31 8.96
CA GLU A 10 10.22 8.61 7.64
C GLU A 10 10.99 7.42 7.07
N MET A 11 11.82 6.75 7.88
CA MET A 11 12.54 5.55 7.44
C MET A 11 11.59 4.40 7.10
N VAL A 12 10.59 4.14 7.94
CA VAL A 12 9.64 3.02 7.76
C VAL A 12 8.73 3.22 6.55
N VAL A 13 8.35 4.47 6.26
CA VAL A 13 7.49 4.84 5.14
C VAL A 13 8.30 5.02 3.84
N SER A 14 9.63 4.98 3.89
CA SER A 14 10.44 5.11 2.68
C SER A 14 10.21 3.94 1.70
N PRO A 15 9.99 4.20 0.40
CA PRO A 15 9.82 3.15 -0.62
C PRO A 15 11.11 2.41 -0.98
N ARG A 16 12.25 2.93 -0.52
CA ARG A 16 13.61 2.40 -0.73
C ARG A 16 14.42 2.58 0.55
N ILE A 17 15.06 1.51 1.00
CA ILE A 17 15.87 1.51 2.23
C ILE A 17 17.13 0.68 2.02
N HIS A 18 18.27 1.22 2.43
CA HIS A 18 19.57 0.57 2.36
C HIS A 18 19.85 -0.25 3.63
N ALA A 19 20.70 -1.27 3.53
CA ALA A 19 21.04 -2.13 4.67
C ALA A 19 21.60 -1.35 5.87
N SER A 20 22.41 -0.32 5.63
CA SER A 20 22.91 0.57 6.70
C SER A 20 21.78 1.31 7.42
N GLN A 21 20.75 1.74 6.69
CA GLN A 21 19.58 2.41 7.27
C GLN A 21 18.72 1.44 8.09
N ILE A 22 18.69 0.15 7.75
CA ILE A 22 17.99 -0.87 8.53
C ILE A 22 18.69 -1.07 9.89
N ALA A 23 20.03 -1.14 9.88
CA ALA A 23 20.81 -1.23 11.12
C ALA A 23 20.63 0.02 11.99
N TYR A 24 20.63 1.20 11.37
CA TYR A 24 20.38 2.47 12.05
C TYR A 24 18.96 2.53 12.63
N LEU A 25 17.94 2.09 11.89
CA LEU A 25 16.55 2.02 12.38
C LEU A 25 16.44 1.17 13.65
N LYS A 26 17.18 0.06 13.75
CA LYS A 26 17.19 -0.77 14.96
C LYS A 26 17.65 0.04 16.18
N VAL A 27 18.82 0.69 16.07
CA VAL A 27 19.39 1.49 17.16
C VAL A 27 18.46 2.65 17.52
N LEU A 28 17.93 3.36 16.52
CA LEU A 28 17.04 4.49 16.75
C LEU A 28 15.74 4.08 17.47
N VAL A 29 15.19 2.91 17.14
CA VAL A 29 14.01 2.36 17.83
C VAL A 29 14.34 1.96 19.27
N GLU A 30 15.48 1.30 19.51
CA GLU A 30 15.92 0.94 20.86
C GLU A 30 16.08 2.18 21.75
N GLU A 31 16.83 3.18 21.29
CA GLU A 31 17.01 4.45 22.00
C GLU A 31 15.68 5.17 22.26
N TYR A 32 14.77 5.17 21.28
CA TYR A 32 13.45 5.78 21.43
C TYR A 32 12.63 5.07 22.52
N LEU A 33 12.67 3.74 22.58
CA LEU A 33 11.92 2.96 23.57
C LEU A 33 12.49 3.14 24.98
N GLU A 34 13.82 3.19 25.12
CA GLU A 34 14.50 3.50 26.39
C GLU A 34 14.10 4.88 26.91
N GLU A 35 14.24 5.91 26.06
CA GLU A 35 13.87 7.29 26.41
C GLU A 35 12.38 7.38 26.76
N ARG A 36 11.51 6.68 26.02
CA ARG A 36 10.07 6.64 26.28
C ARG A 36 9.72 5.99 27.61
N THR A 37 10.51 5.01 28.05
CA THR A 37 10.31 4.32 29.33
C THR A 37 10.84 5.17 30.48
N TYR A 38 11.99 5.83 30.28
CA TYR A 38 12.58 6.76 31.23
C TYR A 38 11.69 7.99 31.49
N LEU A 39 11.16 8.61 30.44
CA LEU A 39 10.33 9.82 30.56
C LEU A 39 8.93 9.54 31.14
N PHE A 40 8.42 8.32 31.01
CA PHE A 40 7.08 7.96 31.44
C PHE A 40 7.07 6.58 32.13
N PRO A 41 7.74 6.45 33.28
CA PRO A 41 7.95 5.16 33.95
C PRO A 41 6.63 4.51 34.41
N ASN A 42 5.61 5.33 34.65
CA ASN A 42 4.29 4.87 35.10
C ASN A 42 3.34 4.51 33.94
N VAL A 43 3.78 4.62 32.68
CA VAL A 43 2.96 4.33 31.50
C VAL A 43 3.50 3.11 30.79
N SER A 44 2.79 1.99 30.91
CA SER A 44 3.15 0.73 30.24
C SER A 44 3.24 0.89 28.72
N LEU A 45 4.22 0.20 28.12
CA LEU A 45 4.40 0.13 26.68
C LEU A 45 3.25 -0.65 26.05
N ARG A 46 2.50 0.02 25.17
CA ARG A 46 1.49 -0.60 24.33
C ARG A 46 2.11 -1.62 23.36
N PRO A 47 1.37 -2.65 22.92
CA PRO A 47 1.84 -3.64 21.95
C PRO A 47 2.45 -3.05 20.66
N LYS A 48 1.98 -1.86 20.25
CA LYS A 48 2.53 -1.12 19.10
C LYS A 48 4.04 -0.89 19.19
N TYR A 49 4.57 -0.63 20.38
CA TYR A 49 6.00 -0.42 20.60
C TYR A 49 6.80 -1.72 20.48
N ASN A 50 6.22 -2.84 20.92
CA ASN A 50 6.83 -4.16 20.73
C ASN A 50 6.90 -4.51 19.23
N PHE A 51 5.82 -4.26 18.47
CA PHE A 51 5.86 -4.46 17.02
C PHE A 51 6.90 -3.58 16.34
N LEU A 52 7.04 -2.32 16.77
CA LEU A 52 8.05 -1.39 16.24
C LEU A 52 9.48 -1.94 16.39
N SER A 53 9.79 -2.60 17.52
CA SER A 53 11.10 -3.23 17.73
C SER A 53 11.45 -4.27 16.66
N HIS A 54 10.45 -4.90 16.04
CA HIS A 54 10.66 -5.91 15.00
C HIS A 54 10.73 -5.33 13.58
N PHE A 55 10.57 -4.02 13.38
CA PHE A 55 10.46 -3.44 12.05
C PHE A 55 11.74 -3.61 11.23
N HIS A 56 12.92 -3.51 11.86
CA HIS A 56 14.19 -3.74 11.16
C HIS A 56 14.27 -5.17 10.56
N TRP A 57 13.80 -6.17 11.31
CA TRP A 57 13.75 -7.56 10.85
C TRP A 57 12.71 -7.74 9.76
N LEU A 58 11.51 -7.17 9.92
CA LEU A 58 10.45 -7.24 8.90
C LEU A 58 10.89 -6.61 7.58
N ILE A 59 11.59 -5.47 7.63
CA ILE A 59 12.14 -4.82 6.43
C ILE A 59 13.18 -5.70 5.75
N THR A 60 14.00 -6.40 6.52
CA THR A 60 15.01 -7.33 5.98
C THR A 60 14.36 -8.51 5.26
N MET A 61 13.26 -9.04 5.82
CA MET A 61 12.56 -10.22 5.28
C MET A 61 11.65 -9.89 4.09
N PHE A 62 10.92 -8.79 4.15
CA PHE A 62 9.85 -8.48 3.20
C PHE A 62 10.13 -7.24 2.32
N GLY A 63 11.23 -6.54 2.60
CA GLY A 63 11.53 -5.25 1.99
C GLY A 63 10.76 -4.09 2.62
N PRO A 64 10.67 -2.93 1.92
CA PRO A 64 10.07 -1.72 2.47
C PRO A 64 8.61 -1.92 2.94
N LEU A 65 8.32 -1.65 4.22
CA LEU A 65 7.01 -1.92 4.84
C LEU A 65 5.86 -1.12 4.23
N ILE A 66 6.15 0.05 3.63
CA ILE A 66 5.17 0.81 2.83
C ILE A 66 4.55 -0.02 1.69
N ARG A 67 5.19 -1.12 1.26
CA ARG A 67 4.60 -2.00 0.23
C ARG A 67 3.59 -3.00 0.80
N LEU A 68 3.61 -3.21 2.12
CA LEU A 68 2.78 -4.19 2.83
C LEU A 68 1.61 -3.55 3.58
N TRP A 69 1.59 -2.22 3.70
CA TRP A 69 0.55 -1.52 4.44
C TRP A 69 -0.83 -1.64 3.77
N THR A 70 -1.89 -1.56 4.58
CA THR A 70 -3.26 -1.77 4.10
C THR A 70 -3.97 -0.50 3.67
N MET A 71 -3.34 0.68 3.78
CA MET A 71 -3.98 1.97 3.47
C MET A 71 -4.56 2.06 2.05
N ARG A 72 -3.97 1.37 1.08
CA ARG A 72 -4.53 1.31 -0.28
C ARG A 72 -5.85 0.55 -0.34
N PHE A 73 -5.98 -0.54 0.41
CA PHE A 73 -7.24 -1.28 0.52
C PHE A 73 -8.29 -0.44 1.25
N ASP A 74 -7.92 0.22 2.35
CA ASP A 74 -8.83 1.11 3.08
C ASP A 74 -9.34 2.26 2.20
N SER A 75 -8.46 2.83 1.37
CA SER A 75 -8.80 3.88 0.41
C SER A 75 -9.77 3.35 -0.66
N LYS A 76 -9.54 2.14 -1.17
CA LYS A 76 -10.42 1.48 -2.14
C LYS A 76 -11.79 1.17 -1.54
N ASP A 77 -11.83 0.72 -0.29
CA ASP A 77 -13.06 0.42 0.45
C ASP A 77 -13.96 1.64 0.65
N SER A 78 -13.38 2.85 0.73
CA SER A 78 -14.14 4.10 0.84
C SER A 78 -15.15 4.27 -0.31
N PHE A 79 -14.77 3.88 -1.54
CA PHE A 79 -15.67 3.88 -2.70
C PHE A 79 -16.86 2.95 -2.46
N PHE A 80 -16.61 1.70 -2.08
CA PHE A 80 -17.66 0.70 -1.89
C PHE A 80 -18.60 1.07 -0.73
N LYS A 81 -18.05 1.55 0.40
CA LYS A 81 -18.83 2.06 1.53
C LYS A 81 -19.72 3.23 1.14
N ARG A 82 -19.27 4.08 0.22
CA ARG A 82 -20.08 5.20 -0.30
C ARG A 82 -21.18 4.71 -1.23
N CYS A 83 -20.86 3.81 -2.17
CA CYS A 83 -21.85 3.23 -3.07
C CYS A 83 -22.95 2.47 -2.33
N ALA A 84 -22.59 1.68 -1.31
CA ALA A 84 -23.57 0.96 -0.48
C ALA A 84 -24.50 1.94 0.26
N ARG A 85 -23.93 2.98 0.88
CA ARG A 85 -24.71 4.01 1.58
C ARG A 85 -25.66 4.77 0.67
N TYR A 86 -25.29 5.08 -0.56
CA TYR A 86 -26.20 5.79 -1.48
C TYR A 86 -27.18 4.88 -2.20
N SER A 87 -26.84 3.61 -2.43
CA SER A 87 -27.71 2.71 -3.19
C SER A 87 -28.97 2.36 -2.41
N GLN A 88 -28.90 2.31 -1.07
CA GLN A 88 -30.01 1.91 -0.16
C GLN A 88 -30.73 0.61 -0.56
N ASN A 89 -30.10 -0.22 -1.41
CA ASN A 89 -30.59 -1.51 -1.87
C ASN A 89 -29.53 -2.56 -1.50
N PHE A 90 -29.90 -3.45 -0.59
CA PHE A 90 -29.01 -4.48 -0.04
C PHE A 90 -29.26 -5.86 -0.67
N ILE A 91 -30.26 -5.99 -1.55
CA ILE A 91 -30.46 -7.21 -2.32
C ILE A 91 -29.32 -7.30 -3.34
N ASN A 92 -28.53 -8.37 -3.25
CA ASN A 92 -27.38 -8.61 -4.11
C ASN A 92 -26.39 -7.43 -4.15
N ILE A 93 -26.11 -6.83 -2.99
CA ILE A 93 -25.24 -5.63 -2.87
C ILE A 93 -23.89 -5.80 -3.57
N THR A 94 -23.30 -6.99 -3.57
CA THR A 94 -22.04 -7.30 -4.26
C THR A 94 -22.14 -7.09 -5.77
N SER A 95 -23.28 -7.45 -6.38
CA SER A 95 -23.56 -7.22 -7.81
C SER A 95 -23.59 -5.72 -8.10
N THR A 96 -24.36 -4.95 -7.33
CA THR A 96 -24.49 -3.50 -7.49
C THR A 96 -23.15 -2.77 -7.30
N LEU A 97 -22.37 -3.18 -6.30
CA LEU A 97 -21.04 -2.62 -6.04
C LEU A 97 -20.06 -2.94 -7.17
N THR A 98 -20.11 -4.16 -7.71
CA THR A 98 -19.27 -4.59 -8.84
C THR A 98 -19.61 -3.79 -10.09
N GLU A 99 -20.88 -3.65 -10.43
CA GLU A 99 -21.33 -2.88 -11.60
C GLU A 99 -20.86 -1.41 -11.53
N LYS A 100 -21.11 -0.75 -10.39
CA LYS A 100 -20.64 0.64 -10.18
C LYS A 100 -19.13 0.76 -10.24
N HIS A 101 -18.41 -0.23 -9.71
CA HIS A 101 -16.95 -0.26 -9.78
C HIS A 101 -16.45 -0.40 -11.22
N GLN A 102 -17.05 -1.29 -12.03
CA GLN A 102 -16.70 -1.48 -13.44
C GLN A 102 -16.97 -0.22 -14.26
N LEU A 103 -18.11 0.45 -14.04
CA LEU A 103 -18.42 1.73 -14.69
C LEU A 103 -17.35 2.80 -14.37
N LEU A 104 -16.92 2.88 -13.11
CA LEU A 104 -15.84 3.79 -12.70
C LEU A 104 -14.50 3.44 -13.36
N GLN A 105 -14.16 2.15 -13.46
CA GLN A 105 -12.93 1.73 -14.16
C GLN A 105 -12.98 2.07 -15.65
N GLY A 106 -14.13 1.87 -16.30
CA GLY A 106 -14.34 2.24 -17.69
C GLY A 106 -14.15 3.74 -17.93
N PHE A 107 -14.69 4.57 -17.03
CA PHE A 107 -14.48 6.03 -17.09
C PHE A 107 -13.00 6.42 -17.00
N TYR A 108 -12.25 5.85 -16.03
CA TYR A 108 -10.81 6.14 -15.89
C TYR A 108 -9.97 5.63 -17.05
N SER A 109 -10.42 4.56 -17.71
CA SER A 109 -9.68 3.92 -18.80
C SER A 109 -10.07 4.44 -20.20
N ASN A 110 -10.93 5.47 -20.26
CA ASN A 110 -11.42 6.03 -21.51
C ASN A 110 -10.24 6.57 -22.35
N GLY A 111 -10.10 6.07 -23.58
CA GLY A 111 -9.01 6.41 -24.50
C GLY A 111 -7.67 5.70 -24.26
N GLN A 112 -7.55 4.83 -23.24
CA GLN A 112 -6.29 4.12 -22.91
C GLN A 112 -6.39 2.59 -23.02
N LEU A 113 -7.61 2.04 -23.03
CA LEU A 113 -7.86 0.58 -23.00
C LEU A 113 -7.44 -0.15 -24.27
N PHE A 114 -7.48 0.54 -25.41
CA PHE A 114 -7.09 -0.01 -26.69
C PHE A 114 -5.97 0.87 -27.25
N PRO A 115 -4.77 0.34 -27.53
CA PRO A 115 -3.81 1.07 -28.32
C PRO A 115 -4.46 1.48 -29.65
N GLU A 116 -4.12 2.66 -30.16
CA GLU A 116 -4.55 3.10 -31.49
C GLU A 116 -4.34 1.94 -32.48
N LYS A 117 -5.37 1.62 -33.28
CA LYS A 117 -5.43 0.44 -34.17
C LYS A 117 -4.03 0.12 -34.67
N MET A 118 -3.43 -0.98 -34.22
CA MET A 118 -2.14 -1.45 -34.72
C MET A 118 -2.23 -1.45 -36.24
N LYS A 119 -1.49 -0.54 -36.89
CA LYS A 119 -1.41 -0.52 -38.35
C LYS A 119 -0.77 -1.85 -38.72
N LEU A 120 -1.56 -2.77 -39.26
CA LEU A 120 -1.05 -3.99 -39.90
C LEU A 120 -0.06 -3.53 -40.97
N LEU A 121 1.24 -3.59 -40.66
CA LEU A 121 2.27 -3.51 -41.68
C LEU A 121 2.04 -4.73 -42.56
N LYS A 122 1.55 -4.47 -43.79
CA LYS A 122 1.24 -5.41 -44.87
C LYS A 122 1.57 -6.86 -44.50
N GLY A 123 0.54 -7.65 -44.19
CA GLY A 123 0.69 -9.08 -43.92
C GLY A 123 1.52 -9.74 -45.03
N ILE A 124 2.52 -10.50 -44.62
CA ILE A 124 3.35 -11.28 -45.53
C ILE A 124 2.41 -12.34 -46.15
N PRO A 125 2.29 -12.44 -47.49
CA PRO A 125 1.49 -13.49 -48.09
C PRO A 125 2.08 -14.85 -47.70
N PHE A 126 1.23 -15.72 -47.17
CA PHE A 126 1.57 -17.10 -46.85
C PHE A 126 1.86 -17.82 -48.16
N HIS A 127 3.14 -17.99 -48.51
CA HIS A 127 3.53 -18.80 -49.66
C HIS A 127 3.23 -20.27 -49.35
N LEU A 128 2.16 -20.78 -49.96
CA LEU A 128 1.90 -22.21 -50.11
C LEU A 128 2.62 -22.67 -51.37
N ASP A 129 3.89 -23.05 -51.21
CA ASP A 129 4.58 -23.80 -52.25
C ASP A 129 4.23 -25.28 -52.09
N LEU A 130 3.33 -25.76 -52.95
CA LEU A 130 3.05 -27.17 -53.25
C LEU A 130 3.85 -27.58 -54.49
#